data_AF-Q10Y71-F1
#
_entry.id   AF-Q10Y71-F1
#
_cell.length_a   1.000
_cell.length_b   1.000
_cell.length_c   1.000
_cell.angle_alpha   90.00
_cell.angle_beta   90.00
_cell.angle_gamma   90.00
#
_symmetry.space_group_name_H-M   'P 1'
#
loop_
_entity.id
_entity.type
_entity.pdbx_description
1 polymer ?
#
loop_
_entity_poly.entity_id
_entity_poly.type
_entity_poly.pdbx_seq_one_letter_code
_entity_poly.pdbx_strand_id
1 'polypeptide(L)'
;MNQNLQDKNTFQQNNKSQNYSELSQVTNYYSELSKYEQDDVDTINKLAETYYNKRNFTSAIALCHKALKKQANFAPVYKTLGNILQAQNKIDAAIRAYSLAIKINPNFIEAIVNLASMFYKKGQIDAAMINYRKAIKIKPDFGVAYWNLGKVLEQEGRFYEAFFFQEKALKLQPSLVDNTQNNHQDSHFQKWNNLEGKIGGGTF
;
A
#
# COMPACT_ATOMS: atom_id res chain seq x y z
N MET A 1 37.45 38.99 -17.93
CA MET A 1 36.20 39.54 -17.36
C MET A 1 34.90 38.95 -17.95
N ASN A 2 34.94 37.90 -18.81
CA ASN A 2 33.75 37.47 -19.59
C ASN A 2 33.09 36.13 -19.17
N GLN A 3 33.63 35.39 -18.19
CA GLN A 3 33.03 34.11 -17.74
C GLN A 3 31.85 34.29 -16.77
N ASN A 4 31.89 35.29 -15.89
CA ASN A 4 30.85 35.51 -14.86
C ASN A 4 29.48 35.98 -15.42
N LEU A 5 29.43 36.51 -16.65
CA LEU A 5 28.20 36.94 -17.31
C LEU A 5 27.49 35.81 -18.05
N GLN A 6 28.24 34.82 -18.57
CA GLN A 6 27.67 33.63 -19.21
C GLN A 6 27.05 32.67 -18.19
N ASP A 7 27.68 32.50 -17.02
CA ASP A 7 27.15 31.59 -15.98
C ASP A 7 25.85 32.11 -15.34
N LYS A 8 25.72 33.43 -15.12
CA LYS A 8 24.49 34.04 -14.60
C LYS A 8 23.32 33.97 -15.57
N ASN A 9 23.56 34.09 -16.88
CA ASN A 9 22.52 33.98 -17.90
C ASN A 9 22.04 32.53 -18.07
N THR A 10 22.94 31.56 -18.00
CA THR A 10 22.59 30.12 -18.09
C THR A 10 21.77 29.66 -16.89
N PHE A 11 22.10 30.11 -15.67
CA PHE A 11 21.33 29.80 -14.47
C PHE A 11 19.92 30.41 -14.47
N GLN A 12 19.78 31.67 -14.95
CA GLN A 12 18.47 32.31 -15.06
C GLN A 12 17.61 31.72 -16.18
N GLN A 13 18.21 31.29 -17.31
CA GLN A 13 17.49 30.60 -18.38
C GLN A 13 17.05 29.20 -17.97
N ASN A 14 17.89 28.44 -17.25
CA ASN A 14 17.52 27.11 -16.72
C ASN A 14 16.39 27.19 -15.68
N ASN A 15 16.42 28.18 -14.79
CA ASN A 15 15.32 28.38 -13.83
C ASN A 15 14.02 28.82 -14.50
N LYS A 16 14.09 29.63 -15.57
CA LYS A 16 12.89 29.98 -16.35
C LYS A 16 12.35 28.80 -17.14
N SER A 17 13.18 28.02 -17.83
CA SER A 17 12.75 26.88 -18.64
C SER A 17 12.19 25.73 -17.78
N GLN A 18 12.78 25.45 -16.61
CA GLN A 18 12.20 24.51 -15.64
C GLN A 18 10.86 25.01 -15.10
N ASN A 19 10.76 26.29 -14.75
CA ASN A 19 9.52 26.88 -14.26
C ASN A 19 8.42 26.86 -15.35
N TYR A 20 8.73 27.11 -16.62
CA TYR A 20 7.76 26.97 -17.72
C TYR A 20 7.37 25.52 -18.00
N SER A 21 8.28 24.55 -17.81
CA SER A 21 7.97 23.12 -17.95
C SER A 21 7.04 22.64 -16.84
N GLU A 22 7.33 23.01 -15.59
CA GLU A 22 6.47 22.71 -14.45
C GLU A 22 5.12 23.41 -14.57
N LEU A 23 5.12 24.70 -14.94
CA LEU A 23 3.88 25.45 -15.13
C LEU A 23 3.04 24.83 -16.25
N SER A 24 3.63 24.48 -17.40
CA SER A 24 2.95 23.83 -18.53
C SER A 24 2.42 22.44 -18.19
N GLN A 25 3.18 21.64 -17.44
CA GLN A 25 2.69 20.35 -16.92
C GLN A 25 1.49 20.57 -16.00
N VAL A 26 1.55 21.57 -15.12
CA VAL A 26 0.49 21.94 -14.20
C VAL A 26 -0.73 22.50 -14.94
N THR A 27 -0.59 23.30 -16.00
CA THR A 27 -1.73 23.80 -16.79
C THR A 27 -2.39 22.72 -17.64
N ASN A 28 -1.62 21.86 -18.31
CA ASN A 28 -2.17 20.71 -19.04
C ASN A 28 -2.85 19.72 -18.10
N TYR A 29 -2.32 19.60 -16.89
CA TYR A 29 -2.88 18.79 -15.83
C TYR A 29 -4.21 19.34 -15.29
N TYR A 30 -4.29 20.64 -14.99
CA TYR A 30 -5.55 21.25 -14.55
C TYR A 30 -6.60 21.29 -15.67
N SER A 31 -6.20 21.34 -16.95
CA SER A 31 -7.13 21.23 -18.08
C SER A 31 -7.64 19.80 -18.33
N GLU A 32 -6.84 18.75 -18.04
CA GLU A 32 -7.37 17.38 -17.99
C GLU A 32 -8.35 17.18 -16.83
N LEU A 33 -8.08 17.81 -15.68
CA LEU A 33 -8.96 17.70 -14.51
C LEU A 33 -10.33 18.37 -14.70
N SER A 34 -10.47 19.38 -15.56
CA SER A 34 -11.77 20.04 -15.83
C SER A 34 -12.73 19.13 -16.62
N LYS A 35 -12.22 18.15 -17.39
CA LYS A 35 -13.06 17.20 -18.13
C LYS A 35 -13.95 16.33 -17.23
N TYR A 36 -13.56 16.16 -15.96
CA TYR A 36 -14.21 15.28 -15.00
C TYR A 36 -14.95 16.06 -13.91
N GLU A 37 -15.36 17.30 -14.17
CA GLU A 37 -15.94 18.20 -13.17
C GLU A 37 -17.37 17.81 -12.75
N GLN A 38 -18.09 17.10 -13.64
CA GLN A 38 -19.42 16.56 -13.36
C GLN A 38 -19.38 15.18 -12.67
N ASP A 39 -18.25 14.48 -12.71
CA ASP A 39 -18.11 13.12 -12.17
C ASP A 39 -18.29 13.06 -10.65
N ASP A 40 -18.92 11.99 -10.18
CA ASP A 40 -19.04 11.70 -8.75
C ASP A 40 -17.69 11.34 -8.10
N VAL A 41 -17.65 11.33 -6.77
CA VAL A 41 -16.41 11.10 -6.01
C VAL A 41 -15.86 9.69 -6.21
N ASP A 42 -16.74 8.71 -6.46
CA ASP A 42 -16.36 7.33 -6.76
C ASP A 42 -15.64 7.22 -8.10
N THR A 43 -16.15 7.88 -9.13
CA THR A 43 -15.55 7.93 -10.47
C THR A 43 -14.19 8.61 -10.43
N ILE A 44 -14.09 9.74 -9.72
CA ILE A 44 -12.81 10.44 -9.53
C ILE A 44 -11.80 9.54 -8.80
N ASN A 45 -12.22 8.78 -7.77
CA ASN A 45 -11.33 7.86 -7.07
C ASN A 45 -10.89 6.67 -7.93
N LYS A 46 -11.79 6.07 -8.72
CA LYS A 46 -11.43 5.00 -9.66
C LYS A 46 -10.40 5.48 -10.70
N LEU A 47 -10.54 6.73 -11.15
CA LEU A 47 -9.56 7.33 -12.03
C LEU A 47 -8.21 7.54 -11.32
N ALA A 48 -8.22 7.97 -10.05
CA ALA A 48 -7.01 8.07 -9.23
C ALA A 48 -6.30 6.71 -9.10
N GLU A 49 -7.05 5.63 -8.84
CA GLU A 49 -6.52 4.26 -8.80
C GLU A 49 -5.94 3.84 -10.16
N THR A 50 -6.58 4.22 -11.26
CA THR A 50 -6.07 3.96 -12.63
C THR A 50 -4.74 4.65 -12.89
N TYR A 51 -4.60 5.92 -12.54
CA TYR A 51 -3.33 6.65 -12.68
C TYR A 51 -2.26 6.11 -11.72
N TYR A 52 -2.64 5.69 -10.51
CA TYR A 52 -1.74 5.01 -9.57
C TYR A 52 -1.19 3.70 -10.17
N ASN A 53 -2.05 2.89 -10.80
CA ASN A 53 -1.64 1.64 -11.47
C ASN A 53 -0.68 1.90 -12.64
N LYS A 54 -0.87 3.02 -13.35
CA LYS A 54 0.04 3.52 -14.39
C LYS A 54 1.34 4.15 -13.84
N ARG A 55 1.56 4.14 -12.52
CA ARG A 55 2.68 4.82 -11.82
C ARG A 55 2.73 6.33 -12.01
N ASN A 56 1.67 6.94 -12.54
CA ASN A 56 1.56 8.39 -12.66
C ASN A 56 1.01 8.97 -11.34
N PHE A 57 1.90 9.08 -10.35
CA PHE A 57 1.54 9.50 -9.00
C PHE A 57 1.09 10.96 -8.92
N THR A 58 1.67 11.84 -9.73
CA THR A 58 1.24 13.24 -9.81
C THR A 58 -0.24 13.31 -10.17
N SER A 59 -0.66 12.57 -11.21
CA SER A 59 -2.06 12.60 -11.64
C SER A 59 -3.01 12.01 -10.61
N ALA A 60 -2.62 10.88 -10.03
CA ALA A 60 -3.41 10.23 -8.99
C ALA A 60 -3.61 11.11 -7.74
N ILE A 61 -2.60 11.88 -7.33
CA ILE A 61 -2.68 12.75 -6.15
C ILE A 61 -3.64 13.93 -6.35
N ALA A 62 -3.67 14.62 -7.51
CA ALA A 62 -4.71 15.66 -7.69
C ALA A 62 -6.09 15.08 -7.73
N LEU A 63 -6.30 13.91 -8.34
CA LEU A 63 -7.62 13.30 -8.35
C LEU A 63 -8.08 12.99 -6.92
N CYS A 64 -7.16 12.54 -6.06
CA CYS A 64 -7.43 12.42 -4.62
C CYS A 64 -7.80 13.78 -4.00
N HIS A 65 -7.04 14.85 -4.24
CA HIS A 65 -7.36 16.18 -3.71
C HIS A 65 -8.68 16.73 -4.24
N LYS A 66 -9.00 16.50 -5.52
CA LYS A 66 -10.24 16.91 -6.16
C LYS A 66 -11.43 16.19 -5.51
N ALA A 67 -11.32 14.87 -5.31
CA ALA A 67 -12.34 14.10 -4.63
C ALA A 67 -12.54 14.57 -3.18
N LEU A 68 -11.46 14.86 -2.44
CA LEU A 68 -11.53 15.39 -1.07
C LEU A 68 -12.12 16.81 -1.00
N LYS A 69 -11.90 17.65 -2.01
CA LYS A 69 -12.53 18.97 -2.11
C LYS A 69 -14.05 18.85 -2.30
N LYS A 70 -14.50 17.83 -3.04
CA LYS A 70 -15.92 17.56 -3.27
C LYS A 70 -16.58 16.89 -2.06
N GLN A 71 -15.88 15.93 -1.43
CA GLN A 71 -16.33 15.24 -0.23
C GLN A 71 -15.13 14.93 0.68
N ALA A 72 -14.98 15.68 1.77
CA ALA A 72 -13.88 15.50 2.71
C ALA A 72 -13.94 14.16 3.46
N ASN A 73 -15.14 13.63 3.74
CA ASN A 73 -15.35 12.36 4.44
C ASN A 73 -15.58 11.21 3.46
N PHE A 74 -14.57 10.91 2.63
CA PHE A 74 -14.63 9.81 1.67
C PHE A 74 -13.47 8.84 1.87
N ALA A 75 -13.72 7.74 2.58
CA ALA A 75 -12.70 6.77 2.98
C ALA A 75 -11.89 6.15 1.81
N PRO A 76 -12.51 5.79 0.65
CA PRO A 76 -11.77 5.20 -0.48
C PRO A 76 -10.62 6.07 -0.98
N VAL A 77 -10.77 7.40 -1.01
CA VAL A 77 -9.71 8.31 -1.47
C VAL A 77 -8.52 8.34 -0.51
N TYR A 78 -8.77 8.28 0.80
CA TYR A 78 -7.67 8.18 1.76
C TYR A 78 -6.93 6.84 1.65
N LYS A 79 -7.63 5.74 1.31
CA LYS A 79 -6.97 4.46 0.96
C LYS A 79 -6.09 4.64 -0.29
N THR A 80 -6.62 5.21 -1.36
CA THR A 80 -5.88 5.44 -2.62
C THR A 80 -4.65 6.33 -2.40
N LEU A 81 -4.80 7.43 -1.65
CA LEU A 81 -3.71 8.30 -1.26
C LEU A 81 -2.64 7.55 -0.44
N GLY A 82 -3.07 6.71 0.51
CA GLY A 82 -2.17 5.84 1.26
C GLY A 82 -1.38 4.89 0.35
N ASN A 83 -2.02 4.27 -0.64
CA ASN A 83 -1.36 3.39 -1.61
C ASN A 83 -0.29 4.14 -2.41
N ILE A 84 -0.59 5.35 -2.87
CA ILE A 84 0.36 6.21 -3.60
C ILE A 84 1.57 6.54 -2.72
N LEU A 85 1.33 6.98 -1.48
CA LEU A 85 2.39 7.35 -0.53
C LEU A 85 3.26 6.16 -0.15
N GLN A 86 2.66 4.98 0.02
CA GLN A 86 3.36 3.73 0.22
C GLN A 86 4.28 3.38 -0.96
N ALA A 87 3.80 3.54 -2.20
CA ALA A 87 4.61 3.29 -3.40
C ALA A 87 5.77 4.28 -3.53
N GLN A 88 5.63 5.50 -2.98
CA GLN A 88 6.70 6.48 -2.85
C GLN A 88 7.60 6.27 -1.62
N ASN A 89 7.44 5.16 -0.88
CA ASN A 89 8.15 4.85 0.36
C ASN A 89 7.98 5.90 1.49
N LYS A 90 6.91 6.70 1.45
CA LYS A 90 6.57 7.69 2.48
C LYS A 90 5.74 7.03 3.59
N ILE A 91 6.36 6.15 4.36
CA ILE A 91 5.69 5.25 5.31
C ILE A 91 4.79 6.00 6.32
N ASP A 92 5.30 7.04 6.99
CA ASP A 92 4.51 7.79 7.98
C ASP A 92 3.31 8.52 7.37
N ALA A 93 3.47 9.02 6.14
CA ALA A 93 2.37 9.67 5.44
C ALA A 93 1.29 8.64 5.03
N ALA A 94 1.71 7.45 4.60
CA ALA A 94 0.79 6.35 4.29
C ALA A 94 0.01 5.89 5.54
N ILE A 95 0.69 5.76 6.69
CA ILE A 95 0.04 5.45 7.99
C ILE A 95 -1.06 6.47 8.30
N ARG A 96 -0.78 7.77 8.17
CA ARG A 96 -1.77 8.82 8.40
C ARG A 96 -2.96 8.71 7.45
N ALA A 97 -2.71 8.50 6.15
CA ALA A 97 -3.75 8.37 5.15
C ALA A 97 -4.66 7.15 5.42
N TYR A 98 -4.11 5.96 5.66
CA TYR A 98 -4.90 4.78 6.01
C TYR A 98 -5.66 4.95 7.33
N SER A 99 -5.06 5.60 8.33
CA SER A 99 -5.72 5.89 9.60
C SER A 99 -6.94 6.80 9.42
N LEU A 100 -6.87 7.79 8.52
CA LEU A 100 -8.01 8.64 8.17
C LEU A 100 -9.11 7.84 7.46
N ALA A 101 -8.75 6.94 6.53
CA ALA A 101 -9.71 6.04 5.89
C ALA A 101 -10.46 5.19 6.93
N ILE A 102 -9.75 4.64 7.91
CA ILE A 102 -10.32 3.82 9.01
C ILE A 102 -11.15 4.67 9.97
N LYS A 103 -10.75 5.92 10.24
CA LYS A 103 -11.54 6.83 11.07
C LYS A 103 -12.92 7.11 10.45
N ILE A 104 -12.97 7.26 9.13
CA ILE A 104 -14.22 7.48 8.38
C ILE A 104 -15.03 6.19 8.25
N ASN A 105 -14.37 5.07 7.95
CA ASN A 105 -14.98 3.75 7.89
C ASN A 105 -14.20 2.73 8.74
N PRO A 106 -14.61 2.50 10.01
CA PRO A 106 -13.91 1.62 10.94
C PRO A 106 -13.78 0.16 10.50
N ASN A 107 -14.61 -0.27 9.55
CA ASN A 107 -14.65 -1.63 9.01
C ASN A 107 -14.02 -1.74 7.62
N PHE A 108 -13.25 -0.73 7.18
CA PHE A 108 -12.60 -0.74 5.87
C PHE A 108 -11.39 -1.68 5.84
N ILE A 109 -11.65 -2.97 5.57
CA ILE A 109 -10.67 -4.06 5.69
C ILE A 109 -9.39 -3.80 4.89
N GLU A 110 -9.49 -3.34 3.63
CA GLU A 110 -8.32 -3.03 2.80
C GLU A 110 -7.40 -1.98 3.47
N ALA A 111 -7.98 -0.91 4.02
CA ALA A 111 -7.21 0.13 4.70
C ALA A 111 -6.57 -0.38 6.01
N ILE A 112 -7.25 -1.25 6.75
CA ILE A 112 -6.72 -1.88 7.98
C ILE A 112 -5.52 -2.77 7.65
N VAL A 113 -5.62 -3.59 6.59
CA VAL A 113 -4.52 -4.48 6.16
C VAL A 113 -3.35 -3.65 5.64
N ASN A 114 -3.59 -2.61 4.85
CA ASN A 114 -2.51 -1.75 4.36
C ASN A 114 -1.83 -0.96 5.50
N LEU A 115 -2.60 -0.49 6.50
CA LEU A 115 -2.05 0.13 7.70
C LEU A 115 -1.15 -0.85 8.47
N ALA A 116 -1.61 -2.09 8.67
CA ALA A 116 -0.82 -3.14 9.31
C ALA A 116 0.50 -3.39 8.56
N SER A 117 0.47 -3.44 7.23
CA SER A 117 1.67 -3.55 6.40
C SER A 117 2.63 -2.38 6.60
N MET A 118 2.13 -1.16 6.81
CA MET A 118 2.98 0.00 7.09
C MET A 118 3.61 -0.04 8.48
N PHE A 119 2.87 -0.48 9.50
CA PHE A 119 3.45 -0.71 10.83
C PHE A 119 4.54 -1.76 10.80
N TYR A 120 4.31 -2.85 10.08
CA TYR A 120 5.30 -3.90 9.89
C TYR A 120 6.56 -3.38 9.18
N LYS A 121 6.43 -2.61 8.09
CA LYS A 121 7.58 -1.97 7.42
C LYS A 121 8.35 -1.01 8.32
N LYS A 122 7.69 -0.42 9.33
CA LYS A 122 8.30 0.47 10.32
C LYS A 122 8.94 -0.29 11.50
N GLY A 123 8.86 -1.62 11.51
CA GLY A 123 9.32 -2.46 12.62
C GLY A 123 8.38 -2.47 13.83
N GLN A 124 7.17 -1.92 13.72
CA GLN A 124 6.16 -1.94 14.76
C GLN A 124 5.33 -3.24 14.67
N ILE A 125 5.96 -4.35 15.02
CA ILE A 125 5.43 -5.71 14.82
C ILE A 125 4.10 -5.92 15.55
N ASP A 126 4.00 -5.55 16.83
CA ASP A 126 2.78 -5.72 17.62
C ASP A 126 1.59 -4.96 17.00
N ALA A 127 1.82 -3.72 16.57
CA ALA A 127 0.80 -2.90 15.92
C ALA A 127 0.33 -3.52 14.59
N ALA A 128 1.25 -4.10 13.83
CA ALA A 128 0.91 -4.83 12.60
C ALA A 128 0.03 -6.04 12.90
N MET A 129 0.43 -6.90 13.85
CA MET A 129 -0.31 -8.09 14.23
C MET A 129 -1.72 -7.77 14.74
N ILE A 130 -1.86 -6.73 15.58
CA ILE A 130 -3.17 -6.27 16.08
C ILE A 130 -4.08 -5.90 14.90
N ASN A 131 -3.59 -5.15 13.92
CA ASN A 131 -4.40 -4.71 12.79
C ASN A 131 -4.74 -5.86 11.83
N TYR A 132 -3.83 -6.80 11.56
CA TYR A 132 -4.16 -8.00 10.77
C TYR A 132 -5.22 -8.86 11.46
N ARG A 133 -5.11 -9.08 12.79
CA ARG A 133 -6.13 -9.80 13.56
C ARG A 133 -7.47 -9.07 13.57
N LYS A 134 -7.47 -7.73 13.63
CA LYS A 134 -8.69 -6.92 13.49
C LYS A 134 -9.35 -7.14 12.13
N ALA A 135 -8.58 -7.11 11.03
CA ALA A 135 -9.09 -7.38 9.69
C ALA A 135 -9.72 -8.78 9.59
N ILE A 136 -9.05 -9.81 10.14
CA ILE A 136 -9.56 -11.19 10.22
C ILE A 136 -10.88 -11.27 11.01
N LYS A 137 -10.98 -10.56 12.14
CA LYS A 137 -12.21 -10.53 12.96
C LYS A 137 -13.38 -9.91 12.21
N ILE A 138 -13.14 -8.85 11.43
CA ILE A 138 -14.18 -8.17 10.64
C ILE A 138 -14.58 -9.01 9.42
N LYS A 139 -13.61 -9.61 8.72
CA LYS A 139 -13.84 -10.41 7.52
C LYS A 139 -13.04 -11.73 7.58
N PRO A 140 -13.61 -12.80 8.16
CA PRO A 140 -12.91 -14.06 8.38
C PRO A 140 -12.50 -14.82 7.10
N ASP A 141 -13.07 -14.48 5.95
CA ASP A 141 -12.77 -15.02 4.62
C ASP A 141 -11.74 -14.20 3.83
N PHE A 142 -11.17 -13.13 4.42
CA PHE A 142 -10.17 -12.30 3.74
C PHE A 142 -8.76 -12.90 3.81
N GLY A 143 -8.45 -13.80 2.87
CA GLY A 143 -7.18 -14.55 2.81
C GLY A 143 -5.91 -13.69 2.93
N VAL A 144 -5.88 -12.51 2.31
CA VAL A 144 -4.73 -11.58 2.35
C VAL A 144 -4.32 -11.23 3.80
N ALA A 145 -5.26 -11.07 4.73
CA ALA A 145 -4.94 -10.75 6.12
C ALA A 145 -4.27 -11.92 6.85
N TYR A 146 -4.71 -13.16 6.58
CA TYR A 146 -4.08 -14.36 7.12
C TYR A 146 -2.66 -14.55 6.57
N TRP A 147 -2.49 -14.35 5.26
CA TRP A 147 -1.18 -14.47 4.61
C TRP A 147 -0.18 -13.49 5.20
N ASN A 148 -0.55 -12.22 5.30
CA ASN A 148 0.33 -11.19 5.83
C ASN A 148 0.65 -11.40 7.32
N LEU A 149 -0.33 -11.84 8.13
CA LEU A 149 -0.08 -12.20 9.52
C LEU A 149 0.91 -13.37 9.63
N GLY A 150 0.74 -14.40 8.79
CA GLY A 150 1.67 -15.53 8.72
C GLY A 150 3.09 -15.09 8.36
N LYS A 151 3.25 -14.16 7.43
CA LYS A 151 4.57 -13.59 7.08
C LYS A 151 5.22 -12.81 8.23
N VAL A 152 4.44 -12.06 9.02
CA VAL A 152 4.95 -11.41 10.23
C VAL A 152 5.40 -12.45 11.26
N LEU A 153 4.58 -13.47 11.53
CA LEU A 153 4.90 -14.54 12.47
C LEU A 153 6.15 -15.34 12.06
N GLU A 154 6.34 -15.58 10.77
CA GLU A 154 7.52 -16.25 10.23
C GLU A 154 8.81 -15.47 10.56
N GLN A 155 8.78 -14.14 10.41
CA GLN A 155 9.94 -13.31 10.74
C GLN A 155 10.24 -13.24 12.23
N GLU A 156 9.22 -13.34 13.07
CA GLU A 156 9.37 -13.45 14.52
C GLU A 156 9.80 -14.85 14.98
N GLY A 157 10.06 -15.78 14.05
CA GLY A 157 10.46 -17.16 14.36
C GLY A 157 9.32 -18.07 14.85
N ARG A 158 8.06 -17.60 14.78
CA ARG A 158 6.87 -18.34 15.20
C ARG A 158 6.35 -19.22 14.08
N PHE A 159 7.18 -20.16 13.63
CA PHE A 159 6.96 -20.93 12.40
C PHE A 159 5.69 -21.78 12.40
N TYR A 160 5.32 -22.41 13.53
CA TYR A 160 4.09 -23.21 13.64
C TYR A 160 2.83 -22.37 13.43
N GLU A 161 2.76 -21.19 14.06
CA GLU A 161 1.64 -20.28 13.88
C GLU A 161 1.63 -19.70 12.46
N ALA A 162 2.80 -19.32 11.94
CA ALA A 162 2.93 -18.83 10.58
C ALA A 162 2.33 -19.81 9.56
N PHE A 163 2.69 -21.10 9.68
CA PHE A 163 2.17 -22.17 8.83
C PHE A 163 0.65 -22.28 8.94
N PHE A 164 0.09 -22.32 10.15
CA PHE A 164 -1.36 -22.39 10.35
C PHE A 164 -2.10 -21.23 9.66
N PHE A 165 -1.60 -20.00 9.79
CA PHE A 165 -2.21 -18.83 9.16
C PHE A 165 -2.04 -18.85 7.63
N GLN A 166 -0.89 -19.25 7.10
CA GLN A 166 -0.64 -19.34 5.66
C GLN A 166 -1.49 -20.44 5.00
N GLU A 167 -1.60 -21.61 5.61
CA GLU A 167 -2.49 -22.70 5.15
C GLU A 167 -3.94 -22.24 5.06
N LYS A 168 -4.41 -21.52 6.07
CA LYS A 168 -5.77 -20.95 6.04
C LYS A 168 -5.92 -19.89 4.94
N ALA A 169 -4.91 -19.05 4.72
CA ALA A 169 -4.92 -18.07 3.64
C ALA A 169 -5.06 -18.73 2.27
N LEU A 170 -4.28 -19.79 2.01
CA LEU A 170 -4.29 -20.53 0.75
C LEU A 170 -5.61 -21.26 0.51
N LYS A 171 -6.21 -21.85 1.55
CA LYS A 171 -7.55 -22.46 1.46
C LYS A 171 -8.64 -21.43 1.08
N LEU A 172 -8.54 -20.21 1.62
CA LEU A 172 -9.49 -19.13 1.34
C LEU A 172 -9.26 -18.49 -0.04
N GLN A 173 -8.00 -18.31 -0.42
CA GLN A 173 -7.61 -17.64 -1.65
C GLN A 173 -6.35 -18.31 -2.24
N PRO A 174 -6.51 -19.36 -3.06
CA PRO A 174 -5.40 -20.09 -3.66
C PRO A 174 -4.48 -19.23 -4.54
N SER A 175 -4.99 -18.13 -5.10
CA SER A 175 -4.25 -17.20 -5.97
C SER A 175 -3.24 -16.31 -5.23
N LEU A 176 -3.13 -16.39 -3.90
CA LEU A 176 -2.15 -15.61 -3.12
C LEU A 176 -0.70 -16.04 -3.37
N VAL A 177 -0.51 -17.26 -3.88
CA VAL A 177 0.78 -17.76 -4.34
C VAL A 177 0.68 -18.05 -5.83
N ASP A 178 1.73 -17.70 -6.56
CA ASP A 178 1.87 -18.15 -7.94
C ASP A 178 2.20 -19.65 -7.92
N ASN A 179 1.68 -20.44 -8.86
CA ASN A 179 1.80 -21.91 -8.87
C ASN A 179 3.26 -22.42 -8.95
N THR A 180 4.22 -21.52 -9.21
CA THR A 180 5.67 -21.78 -9.16
C THR A 180 6.23 -21.84 -7.73
N GLN A 181 5.45 -21.42 -6.73
CA GLN A 181 5.79 -21.42 -5.31
C GLN A 181 5.32 -22.69 -4.59
N ASN A 182 4.93 -23.76 -5.29
CA ASN A 182 4.73 -25.09 -4.68
C ASN A 182 5.98 -25.55 -3.89
N ASN A 183 7.16 -25.06 -4.26
CA ASN A 183 8.41 -25.25 -3.52
C ASN A 183 8.44 -24.57 -2.14
N HIS A 184 7.55 -23.61 -1.85
CA HIS A 184 7.43 -22.99 -0.53
C HIS A 184 6.61 -23.84 0.43
N GLN A 185 5.55 -24.52 -0.05
CA GLN A 185 4.90 -25.55 0.76
C GLN A 185 5.91 -26.65 1.12
N ASP A 186 6.75 -27.07 0.18
CA ASP A 186 7.85 -28.00 0.45
C ASP A 186 8.89 -27.43 1.41
N SER A 187 9.34 -26.18 1.24
CA SER A 187 10.32 -25.54 2.13
C SER A 187 9.79 -25.36 3.56
N HIS A 188 8.53 -24.98 3.72
CA HIS A 188 7.85 -24.84 5.01
C HIS A 188 7.58 -26.20 5.66
N PHE A 189 7.15 -27.20 4.89
CA PHE A 189 6.96 -28.58 5.35
C PHE A 189 8.28 -29.24 5.76
N GLN A 190 9.37 -29.00 5.01
CA GLN A 190 10.72 -29.45 5.37
C GLN A 190 11.22 -28.75 6.64
N LYS A 191 11.00 -27.44 6.80
CA LYS A 191 11.31 -26.74 8.06
C LYS A 191 10.46 -27.26 9.24
N TRP A 192 9.20 -27.57 9.00
CA TRP A 192 8.28 -28.16 10.00
C TRP A 192 8.76 -29.56 10.44
N ASN A 193 9.05 -30.47 9.51
CA ASN A 193 9.60 -31.79 9.81
C ASN A 193 10.96 -31.72 10.52
N ASN A 194 11.83 -30.79 10.12
CA ASN A 194 13.14 -30.59 10.76
C ASN A 194 13.03 -30.02 12.18
N LEU A 195 11.96 -29.30 12.49
CA LEU A 195 11.67 -28.83 13.84
C LEU A 195 11.09 -29.95 14.68
N GLU A 196 10.08 -30.71 14.20
CA GLU A 196 9.54 -31.87 14.92
C GLU A 196 10.60 -32.94 15.22
N GLY A 197 11.51 -33.21 14.28
CA GLY A 197 12.64 -34.10 14.49
C GLY A 197 13.63 -33.65 15.59
N LYS A 198 13.60 -32.38 15.99
CA LYS A 198 14.42 -31.84 17.10
C LYS A 198 13.71 -31.82 18.45
N ILE A 199 12.38 -31.91 18.50
CA ILE A 199 11.61 -31.82 19.76
C ILE A 199 11.28 -33.20 20.37
N GLY A 200 11.74 -34.29 19.74
CA GLY A 200 11.59 -35.64 20.27
C GLY A 200 10.20 -36.22 19.98
N GLY A 201 10.19 -37.52 19.67
CA GLY A 201 8.98 -38.28 19.36
C GLY A 201 7.87 -38.08 20.38
N GLY A 202 6.80 -37.42 19.93
CA GLY A 202 5.52 -37.35 20.61
C GLY A 202 4.44 -37.69 19.59
N THR A 203 4.33 -38.97 19.28
CA THR A 203 3.24 -39.53 18.47
C THR A 203 1.90 -39.31 19.16
N PHE A 204 0.88 -38.90 18.40
CA PHE A 204 -0.50 -39.36 18.59
C PHE A 204 -0.86 -40.30 17.46
#